data_AF-A0A8S3GS02-F1
#
_entry.id   AF-A0A8S3GS02-F1
#
_cell.length_a   1.000
_cell.length_b   1.000
_cell.length_c   1.000
_cell.angle_alpha   90.00
_cell.angle_beta   90.00
_cell.angle_gamma   90.00
#
_symmetry.space_group_name_H-M   'P 1'
#
loop_
_entity.id
_entity.type
_entity.pdbx_description
1 polymer ?
#
loop_
_entity_poly.entity_id
_entity_poly.type
_entity_poly.pdbx_seq_one_letter_code
_entity_poly.pdbx_strand_id
1 'polypeptide(L)'
;DLDQILLSSIYFISNSKLIQNNQELTWTRLIQSYKSMPNAKLKTLRSVFIRSINQQNDFIFHQDSYRENPCLTPSKPAGTIHIIDGNMFGDITSFYKEIFLKIDNLEKSFENYLKT
;
A
#
# COMPACT_ATOMS: atom_id res chain seq x y z
N ASP A 1 1.51 9.48 -3.17
CA ASP A 1 2.42 10.33 -2.37
C ASP A 1 3.86 9.96 -2.74
N LEU A 2 4.77 10.92 -2.86
CA LEU A 2 6.15 10.63 -3.30
C LEU A 2 6.88 9.70 -2.31
N ASP A 3 6.65 9.90 -1.01
CA ASP A 3 7.30 9.12 0.03
C ASP A 3 6.89 7.63 0.00
N GLN A 4 5.65 7.33 -0.39
CA GLN A 4 5.16 5.95 -0.52
C GLN A 4 5.95 5.21 -1.61
N ILE A 5 6.16 5.85 -2.76
CA ILE A 5 6.94 5.28 -3.87
C ILE A 5 8.39 5.12 -3.45
N LEU A 6 9.00 6.16 -2.88
CA LEU A 6 10.39 6.12 -2.44
C LEU A 6 10.67 5.00 -1.44
N LEU A 7 9.82 4.85 -0.40
CA LEU A 7 9.99 3.81 0.61
C LEU A 7 9.77 2.41 0.02
N SER A 8 8.78 2.23 -0.86
CA SER A 8 8.58 0.97 -1.58
C SER A 8 9.78 0.61 -2.47
N SER A 9 10.38 1.58 -3.17
CA SER A 9 11.60 1.37 -3.96
C SER A 9 12.79 0.98 -3.09
N ILE A 10 13.02 1.66 -1.97
CA ILE A 10 14.10 1.33 -1.03
C ILE A 10 13.90 -0.08 -0.48
N TYR A 11 12.68 -0.41 -0.07
CA TYR A 11 12.33 -1.73 0.45
C TYR A 11 12.56 -2.82 -0.61
N PHE A 12 12.11 -2.60 -1.84
CA PHE A 12 12.30 -3.52 -2.96
C PHE A 12 13.79 -3.75 -3.22
N ILE A 13 14.57 -2.68 -3.42
CA ILE A 13 16.00 -2.80 -3.75
C ILE A 13 16.75 -3.53 -2.63
N SER A 14 16.48 -3.17 -1.37
CA SER A 14 17.17 -3.73 -0.19
C SER A 14 16.84 -5.20 0.05
N ASN A 15 15.64 -5.66 -0.32
CA ASN A 15 15.22 -7.05 -0.18
C ASN A 15 15.28 -7.84 -1.50
N SER A 16 15.66 -7.19 -2.59
CA SER A 16 15.93 -7.84 -3.87
C SER A 16 17.35 -8.42 -3.86
N LYS A 17 17.60 -9.40 -4.73
CA LYS A 17 18.96 -9.93 -4.95
C LYS A 17 19.92 -8.91 -5.58
N LEU A 18 19.48 -7.67 -5.84
CA LEU A 18 20.28 -6.61 -6.45
C LEU A 18 21.37 -6.08 -5.51
N ILE A 19 21.14 -6.15 -4.19
CA ILE A 19 22.15 -5.79 -3.19
C ILE A 19 22.46 -7.03 -2.37
N GLN A 20 23.67 -7.59 -2.52
CA GLN A 20 24.16 -8.72 -1.73
C GLN A 20 24.59 -8.30 -0.31
N ASN A 21 23.72 -7.58 0.39
CA ASN A 21 23.92 -7.28 1.81
C ASN A 21 22.98 -8.19 2.60
N ASN A 22 23.53 -9.12 3.38
CA ASN A 22 22.80 -10.13 4.16
C ASN A 22 21.92 -9.56 5.30
N GLN A 23 21.56 -8.27 5.27
CA GLN A 23 20.64 -7.66 6.24
C GLN A 23 19.30 -7.41 5.58
N GLU A 24 18.34 -8.29 5.86
CA GLU A 24 16.94 -8.10 5.52
C GLU A 24 16.44 -6.76 6.10
N LEU A 25 15.95 -5.88 5.24
CA LEU A 25 15.38 -4.60 5.66
C LEU A 25 13.90 -4.79 5.93
N THR A 26 13.49 -4.79 7.20
CA THR A 26 12.08 -4.89 7.57
C THR A 26 11.35 -3.56 7.42
N TRP A 27 10.04 -3.61 7.14
CA TRP A 27 9.18 -2.43 7.09
C TRP A 27 9.24 -1.61 8.38
N THR A 28 9.30 -2.27 9.53
CA THR A 28 9.42 -1.61 10.85
C THR A 28 10.67 -0.73 10.92
N ARG A 29 11.82 -1.26 10.50
CA ARG A 29 13.11 -0.53 10.54
C ARG A 29 13.12 0.63 9.54
N LEU A 30 12.56 0.41 8.35
CA LEU A 30 12.43 1.45 7.34
C LEU A 30 11.50 2.60 7.81
N ILE A 31 10.35 2.26 8.40
CA ILE A 31 9.41 3.25 8.95
C ILE A 31 10.02 4.00 10.13
N GLN A 32 10.76 3.33 11.02
CA GLN A 32 11.49 3.99 12.11
C GLN A 32 12.51 5.00 11.58
N SER A 33 13.24 4.65 10.52
CA SER A 33 14.20 5.53 9.87
C SER A 33 13.50 6.70 9.15
N TYR A 34 12.35 6.47 8.54
CA TYR A 34 11.55 7.55 7.95
C TYR A 34 11.04 8.53 9.00
N LYS A 35 10.62 8.06 10.18
CA LYS A 35 10.12 8.92 11.28
C LYS A 35 11.11 9.98 11.76
N SER A 36 12.42 9.74 11.62
CA SER A 36 13.44 10.71 12.03
C SER A 36 13.67 11.81 10.98
N MET A 37 13.06 11.72 9.79
CA MET A 37 13.17 12.74 8.77
C MET A 37 12.30 13.96 9.10
N PRO A 38 12.78 15.19 8.87
CA PRO A 38 12.10 16.41 9.29
C PRO A 38 10.73 16.64 8.62
N ASN A 39 10.50 16.04 7.45
CA ASN A 39 9.25 16.19 6.68
C ASN A 39 8.37 14.94 6.73
N ALA A 40 8.66 13.97 7.61
CA ALA A 40 7.98 12.70 7.65
C ALA A 40 6.51 12.84 8.06
N LYS A 41 5.59 12.40 7.21
CA LYS A 41 4.15 12.46 7.46
C LYS A 41 3.61 11.05 7.67
N LEU A 42 3.67 10.52 8.89
CA LEU A 42 3.21 9.14 9.18
C LEU A 42 1.80 8.77 8.69
N LYS A 43 0.89 9.74 8.58
CA LYS A 43 -0.44 9.54 7.99
C LYS A 43 -0.38 8.98 6.57
N THR A 44 0.65 9.33 5.81
CA THR A 44 0.86 8.91 4.42
C THR A 44 1.21 7.43 4.32
N LEU A 45 1.66 6.79 5.40
CA LEU A 45 2.01 5.36 5.40
C LEU A 45 0.89 4.46 5.93
N ARG A 46 -0.11 5.04 6.61
CA ARG A 46 -1.23 4.31 7.23
C ARG A 46 -2.50 4.27 6.37
N SER A 47 -2.63 5.20 5.42
CA SER A 47 -3.76 5.26 4.50
C SER A 47 -3.26 5.62 3.10
N VAL A 48 -2.75 4.61 2.41
CA VAL A 48 -2.26 4.63 1.05
C VAL A 48 -3.37 4.18 0.11
N PHE A 49 -3.59 4.94 -0.96
CA PHE A 49 -4.56 4.56 -1.99
C PHE A 49 -4.12 3.30 -2.72
N ILE A 50 -5.05 2.35 -2.91
CA ILE A 50 -4.81 1.10 -3.65
C ILE A 50 -5.55 1.16 -4.99
N ARG A 51 -6.88 1.30 -4.97
CA ARG A 51 -7.71 1.34 -6.19
C ARG A 51 -9.08 1.94 -5.92
N SER A 52 -9.74 2.41 -6.97
CA SER A 52 -11.18 2.66 -6.94
C SER A 52 -11.95 1.36 -7.15
N ILE A 53 -13.00 1.16 -6.37
CA ILE A 53 -13.94 0.04 -6.51
C ILE A 53 -15.05 0.55 -7.43
N ASN A 54 -14.95 0.25 -8.72
CA ASN A 54 -16.09 0.41 -9.61
C ASN A 54 -17.16 -0.60 -9.16
N GLN A 55 -18.41 -0.15 -8.99
CA GLN A 55 -19.54 -0.96 -8.50
C GLN A 55 -19.98 -2.10 -9.45
N GLN A 56 -19.12 -2.53 -10.37
CA GLN A 56 -19.41 -3.62 -11.30
C GLN A 56 -18.40 -4.75 -11.08
N ASN A 57 -18.84 -5.64 -10.19
CA ASN A 57 -18.47 -7.05 -10.01
C ASN A 57 -17.09 -7.42 -9.44
N ASP A 58 -17.21 -8.41 -8.54
CA ASP A 58 -16.23 -9.38 -8.07
C ASP A 58 -15.19 -8.89 -7.05
N PHE A 59 -15.52 -9.08 -5.76
CA PHE A 59 -14.89 -10.09 -4.88
C PHE A 59 -15.51 -9.98 -3.49
N ILE A 60 -15.89 -11.12 -2.92
CA ILE A 60 -16.35 -11.28 -1.54
C ILE A 60 -15.22 -10.78 -0.61
N PHE A 61 -15.38 -9.58 -0.06
CA PHE A 61 -14.63 -9.15 1.12
C PHE A 61 -15.61 -9.07 2.27
N HIS A 62 -15.29 -9.75 3.37
CA HIS A 62 -16.08 -9.72 4.60
C HIS A 62 -16.36 -8.26 4.98
N GLN A 63 -17.62 -7.89 4.78
CA GLN A 63 -18.15 -6.57 5.05
C GLN A 63 -18.46 -6.51 6.54
N ASP A 64 -17.45 -6.27 7.37
CA ASP A 64 -17.69 -5.84 8.75
C ASP A 64 -18.20 -4.39 8.70
N SER A 65 -19.52 -4.27 8.58
CA SER A 65 -20.28 -3.04 8.59
C SER A 65 -20.23 -2.38 9.97
N TYR A 66 -19.11 -1.70 10.27
CA TYR A 66 -19.06 -0.75 11.38
C TYR A 66 -19.32 0.66 10.85
N ARG A 67 -20.55 1.14 11.06
CA ARG A 67 -20.85 2.58 11.07
C ARG A 67 -20.13 3.18 12.28
N GLU A 68 -19.00 3.86 12.06
CA GLU A 68 -18.36 4.64 13.13
C GLU A 68 -18.43 6.14 12.82
N ASN A 69 -18.92 6.87 13.81
CA ASN A 69 -18.95 8.32 13.90
C ASN A 69 -17.56 8.93 13.69
N PRO A 70 -17.46 10.17 13.17
CA PRO A 70 -16.19 10.84 12.97
C PRO A 70 -15.68 11.40 14.30
N CYS A 71 -15.20 10.57 15.23
CA CYS A 71 -14.31 11.01 16.31
C CYS A 71 -13.68 9.83 17.07
N LEU A 72 -12.34 9.92 17.25
CA LEU A 72 -11.48 9.18 18.17
C LEU A 72 -11.23 7.69 17.83
N THR A 73 -10.15 7.49 17.06
CA THR A 73 -9.55 6.23 16.60
C THR A 73 -9.63 5.03 17.57
N PRO A 74 -9.76 3.83 16.98
CA PRO A 74 -8.78 2.76 17.15
C PRO A 74 -7.79 2.83 15.98
N SER A 75 -6.49 2.78 16.24
CA SER A 75 -5.51 2.59 15.17
C SER A 75 -5.81 1.25 14.51
N LYS A 76 -6.38 1.26 13.30
CA LYS A 76 -6.64 0.03 12.54
C LYS A 76 -5.36 -0.80 12.51
N PRO A 77 -5.43 -2.13 12.75
CA PRO A 77 -4.25 -2.97 12.77
C PRO A 77 -3.46 -2.82 11.46
N ALA A 78 -2.13 -2.92 11.53
CA ALA A 78 -1.29 -2.97 10.34
C ALA A 78 -1.77 -4.09 9.40
N GLY A 79 -1.80 -3.83 8.10
CA GLY A 79 -2.36 -4.70 7.07
C GLY A 79 -3.87 -4.57 6.83
N THR A 80 -4.58 -3.72 7.56
CA THR A 80 -6.03 -3.50 7.34
C THR A 80 -6.29 -2.66 6.09
N ILE A 81 -7.16 -3.15 5.21
CA ILE A 81 -7.68 -2.40 4.06
C ILE A 81 -9.04 -1.80 4.45
N HIS A 82 -9.29 -0.54 4.09
CA HIS A 82 -10.56 0.15 4.32
C HIS A 82 -11.05 0.87 3.07
N ILE A 83 -12.37 1.04 3.00
CA ILE A 83 -13.05 1.67 1.86
C ILE A 83 -13.62 3.01 2.32
N ILE A 84 -13.31 4.07 1.58
CA ILE A 84 -13.83 5.43 1.79
C ILE A 84 -14.30 5.94 0.43
N ASP A 85 -15.57 6.30 0.33
CA ASP A 85 -16.16 6.88 -0.88
C ASP A 85 -15.88 6.06 -2.16
N GLY A 86 -16.04 4.74 -2.08
CA GLY A 86 -15.76 3.83 -3.19
C GLY A 86 -14.28 3.61 -3.50
N ASN A 87 -13.37 4.17 -2.71
CA ASN A 87 -11.92 4.00 -2.88
C ASN A 87 -11.35 3.11 -1.79
N MET A 88 -10.51 2.16 -2.20
CA MET A 88 -9.81 1.23 -1.33
C MET A 88 -8.47 1.83 -0.90
N PHE A 89 -8.23 1.87 0.40
CA PHE A 89 -6.99 2.31 1.02
C PHE A 89 -6.45 1.22 1.94
N GLY A 90 -5.14 1.14 2.09
CA GLY A 90 -4.47 0.26 3.06
C GLY A 90 -3.24 0.92 3.65
N ASP A 91 -2.40 0.15 4.34
CA ASP A 91 -1.09 0.65 4.75
C ASP A 91 -0.05 0.52 3.62
N ILE A 92 1.17 1.02 3.87
CA ILE A 92 2.28 0.95 2.92
C ILE A 92 2.66 -0.49 2.54
N THR A 93 2.44 -1.46 3.43
CA THR A 93 2.71 -2.88 3.16
C THR A 93 1.71 -3.44 2.17
N SER A 94 0.42 -3.13 2.35
CA SER A 94 -0.65 -3.51 1.43
C SER A 94 -0.47 -2.86 0.07
N PHE A 95 -0.14 -1.57 0.02
CA PHE A 95 0.19 -0.88 -1.24
C PHE A 95 1.36 -1.54 -1.98
N TYR A 96 2.43 -1.88 -1.26
CA TYR A 96 3.60 -2.54 -1.86
C TYR A 96 3.24 -3.88 -2.53
N LYS A 97 2.45 -4.71 -1.84
CA LYS A 97 2.06 -6.04 -2.34
C LYS A 97 1.03 -5.98 -3.47
N GLU A 98 0.02 -5.12 -3.33
CA GLU A 98 -1.11 -5.09 -4.25
C GLU A 98 -0.88 -4.24 -5.49
N ILE A 99 -0.05 -3.20 -5.39
CA ILE A 99 0.19 -2.26 -6.49
C ILE A 99 1.64 -2.32 -6.93
N PHE A 100 2.58 -1.99 -6.04
CA PHE A 100 3.98 -1.76 -6.43
C PHE A 100 4.63 -2.99 -7.08
N LEU A 101 4.47 -4.18 -6.49
CA LEU A 101 5.02 -5.43 -7.05
C LEU A 101 4.30 -5.94 -8.30
N LYS A 102 3.07 -5.47 -8.57
CA LYS A 102 2.24 -5.97 -9.66
C LYS A 102 2.23 -5.03 -10.87
N ILE A 103 2.99 -3.92 -10.83
CA ILE A 103 2.96 -2.89 -11.87
C ILE A 103 3.34 -3.46 -13.25
N ASP A 104 4.36 -4.32 -13.32
CA ASP A 104 4.79 -4.97 -14.57
C ASP A 104 3.74 -5.93 -15.13
N ASN A 105 2.95 -6.56 -14.25
CA ASN A 105 1.85 -7.45 -14.67
C ASN A 105 0.65 -6.63 -15.16
N LEU A 106 0.48 -5.41 -14.67
CA LEU A 106 -0.58 -4.49 -15.05
C LEU A 106 -0.34 -3.96 -16.47
N GLU A 107 0.91 -3.59 -16.81
CA GLU A 107 1.28 -3.21 -18.18
C GLU A 107 1.00 -4.32 -19.19
N LYS A 108 1.42 -5.56 -18.90
CA LYS A 108 1.15 -6.71 -19.77
C LYS A 108 -0.34 -6.97 -19.96
N SER A 109 -1.13 -6.83 -18.90
CA SER A 109 -2.59 -6.99 -18.99
C SER A 109 -3.22 -5.89 -19.85
N PHE A 110 -2.72 -4.66 -19.77
CA PHE A 110 -3.23 -3.53 -20.56
C PHE A 110 -2.86 -3.66 -22.04
N GLU A 111 -1.62 -4.06 -22.34
CA GLU A 111 -1.20 -4.35 -23.72
C GLU A 111 -2.02 -5.46 -24.37
N ASN A 112 -2.37 -6.51 -23.62
CA ASN A 112 -3.22 -7.58 -24.12
C ASN A 112 -4.66 -7.12 -24.38
N TYR A 113 -5.20 -6.25 -23.52
CA TYR A 113 -6.53 -5.67 -23.70
C TYR A 113 -6.62 -4.75 -24.92
N LEU A 114 -5.57 -3.97 -25.19
CA LEU A 114 -5.50 -3.11 -26.38
C LEU A 114 -5.28 -3.89 -27.69
N LYS A 115 -4.87 -5.15 -27.61
CA LYS A 115 -4.68 -6.05 -28.78
C LYS A 115 -5.94 -6.84 -29.14
N THR A 116 -6.97 -6.83 -28.29
CA THR A 116 -8.32 -7.38 -28.55
C THR A 116 -9.27 -6.29 -29.00
#